data_AF-A0A4U0Q3G6-F1
#
_entry.id   AF-A0A4U0Q3G6-F1
#
_cell.length_a   1.000
_cell.length_b   1.000
_cell.length_c   1.000
_cell.angle_alpha   90.00
_cell.angle_beta   90.00
_cell.angle_gamma   90.00
#
_symmetry.space_group_name_H-M   'P 1'
#
loop_
_entity.id
_entity.type
_entity.pdbx_description
1 polymer ?
#
loop_
_entity_poly.entity_id
_entity_poly.type
_entity_poly.pdbx_seq_one_letter_code
_entity_poly.pdbx_strand_id
1 'polypeptide(L)'
;MGTFDEVACLDVNPFEGDFGAPDDRVLEDKIVTTRKAAKCGCCMQDAQPGERSRVIAAIFDGQLMRYRFCAACCAAMAKCWDEDDDGETWAARARMGREAADAKGGA
;
A
#
# COMPACT_ATOMS: atom_id res chain seq x y z
N MET A 1 -9.33 -14.21 -9.13
CA MET A 1 -8.02 -13.65 -8.73
C MET A 1 -7.84 -12.36 -9.48
N GLY A 2 -7.88 -11.21 -8.80
CA GLY A 2 -7.71 -9.92 -9.47
C GLY A 2 -6.26 -9.76 -9.90
N THR A 3 -6.02 -9.76 -11.20
CA THR A 3 -4.74 -9.36 -11.80
C THR A 3 -4.78 -7.84 -11.98
N PHE A 4 -3.77 -7.15 -11.49
CA PHE A 4 -3.54 -5.73 -11.75
C PHE A 4 -2.23 -5.60 -12.54
N ASP A 5 -2.01 -4.44 -13.17
CA ASP A 5 -0.72 -4.16 -13.78
C ASP A 5 0.33 -3.95 -12.68
N GLU A 6 1.24 -4.93 -12.55
CA GLU A 6 2.27 -4.93 -11.51
C GLU A 6 3.31 -3.81 -11.72
N VAL A 7 3.58 -3.43 -12.98
CA VAL A 7 4.54 -2.37 -13.30
C VAL A 7 3.94 -1.02 -12.93
N ALA A 8 2.71 -0.74 -13.38
CA ALA A 8 2.01 0.48 -13.00
C ALA A 8 1.81 0.59 -11.48
N CYS A 9 1.52 -0.54 -10.81
CA CYS A 9 1.43 -0.59 -9.35
C CYS A 9 2.75 -0.21 -8.66
N LEU A 10 3.90 -0.64 -9.20
CA LEU A 10 5.23 -0.34 -8.63
C LEU A 10 5.69 1.10 -8.91
N ASP A 11 5.16 1.73 -9.96
CA ASP A 11 5.52 3.10 -10.35
C ASP A 11 4.96 4.16 -9.37
N VAL A 12 3.88 3.83 -8.66
CA VAL A 12 3.33 4.70 -7.61
C VAL A 12 4.23 4.69 -6.37
N ASN A 13 4.57 5.86 -5.84
CA ASN A 13 5.16 6.01 -4.51
C ASN A 13 4.04 6.14 -3.45
N PRO A 14 3.76 5.09 -2.63
CA PRO A 14 2.67 5.14 -1.66
C PRO A 14 2.97 6.02 -0.44
N PHE A 15 4.18 6.58 -0.32
CA PHE A 15 4.61 7.44 0.78
C PHE A 15 4.95 8.85 0.33
N GLU A 16 4.48 9.26 -0.84
CA GLU A 16 4.71 10.62 -1.35
C GLU A 16 4.14 11.65 -0.36
N GLY A 17 5.03 12.48 0.20
CA GLY A 17 4.69 13.50 1.19
C GLY A 17 4.69 13.03 2.66
N ASP A 18 4.89 11.74 2.93
CA ASP A 18 4.87 11.18 4.30
C ASP A 18 6.26 11.17 4.96
N PHE A 19 7.31 10.86 4.19
CA PHE A 19 8.70 10.72 4.67
C PHE A 19 9.66 11.61 3.86
N GLY A 20 10.84 11.92 4.41
CA GLY A 20 11.77 12.87 3.79
C GLY A 20 13.04 13.19 4.58
N ALA A 21 13.37 12.42 5.63
CA ALA A 21 14.64 12.54 6.32
C ALA A 21 15.80 12.09 5.40
N PRO A 22 17.03 12.62 5.57
CA PRO A 22 18.15 12.32 4.68
C PRO A 22 18.55 10.83 4.60
N ASP A 23 18.22 10.05 5.62
CA ASP A 23 18.52 8.62 5.72
C ASP A 23 17.34 7.72 5.30
N ASP A 24 16.22 8.31 4.90
CA ASP A 24 15.05 7.58 4.41
C ASP A 24 15.37 6.88 3.10
N ARG A 25 15.12 5.57 3.04
CA ARG A 25 15.35 4.77 1.84
C ARG A 25 14.51 3.51 1.78
N VAL A 26 14.07 3.18 0.57
CA VAL A 26 13.45 1.89 0.25
C VAL A 26 14.54 0.84 0.07
N LEU A 27 14.44 -0.27 0.80
CA LEU A 27 15.37 -1.41 0.72
C LEU A 27 14.87 -2.50 -0.23
N GLU A 28 13.55 -2.71 -0.24
CA GLU A 28 12.88 -3.69 -1.08
C GLU A 28 11.49 -3.17 -1.43
N ASP A 29 11.13 -3.30 -2.70
CA ASP A 29 9.79 -3.04 -3.19
C ASP A 29 9.45 -4.04 -4.29
N LYS A 30 8.43 -4.85 -4.07
CA LYS A 30 8.08 -5.94 -5.00
C LYS A 30 6.66 -6.44 -4.83
N ILE A 31 6.14 -7.06 -5.88
CA ILE A 31 4.88 -7.81 -5.82
C ILE A 31 5.13 -9.28 -5.47
N VAL A 32 4.46 -9.76 -4.43
CA VAL A 32 4.54 -11.14 -3.94
C VAL A 32 3.16 -11.79 -3.86
N THR A 33 3.14 -13.12 -3.81
CA THR A 33 1.94 -13.86 -3.46
C THR A 33 1.85 -13.97 -1.94
N THR A 34 0.74 -13.51 -1.36
CA THR A 34 0.47 -13.60 0.08
C THR A 34 0.33 -15.06 0.48
N ARG A 35 1.12 -15.49 1.48
CA ARG A 35 1.09 -16.87 2.00
C ARG A 35 0.26 -17.01 3.28
N LYS A 36 0.20 -15.93 4.07
CA LYS A 36 -0.56 -15.83 5.33
C LYS A 36 -1.29 -14.50 5.33
N ALA A 37 -2.51 -14.48 5.85
CA ALA A 37 -3.27 -13.25 5.99
C ALA A 37 -2.49 -12.18 6.76
N ALA A 38 -2.53 -10.94 6.27
CA ALA A 38 -1.79 -9.83 6.86
C ALA A 38 -2.51 -8.50 6.59
N LYS A 39 -2.41 -7.57 7.54
CA LYS A 39 -3.05 -6.27 7.43
C LYS A 39 -2.42 -5.42 6.33
N CYS A 40 -3.26 -4.79 5.54
CA CYS A 40 -2.88 -3.81 4.54
C CYS A 40 -2.52 -2.48 5.21
N GLY A 41 -1.36 -1.91 4.87
CA GLY A 41 -0.91 -0.61 5.38
C GLY A 41 -1.67 0.59 4.84
N CYS A 42 -2.46 0.44 3.76
CA CYS A 42 -3.28 1.51 3.19
C CYS A 42 -4.72 1.47 3.72
N CYS A 43 -5.43 0.34 3.54
CA CYS A 43 -6.86 0.26 3.84
C CYS A 43 -7.21 -0.47 5.14
N MET A 44 -6.21 -0.96 5.89
CA MET A 44 -6.35 -1.72 7.13
C MET A 44 -7.14 -3.05 7.05
N GLN A 45 -7.59 -3.45 5.85
CA GLN A 45 -8.19 -4.76 5.59
C GLN A 45 -7.13 -5.85 5.47
N ASP A 46 -7.54 -7.12 5.58
CA ASP A 46 -6.62 -8.25 5.43
C ASP A 46 -6.37 -8.58 3.95
N ALA A 47 -5.09 -8.62 3.57
CA ALA A 47 -4.65 -9.31 2.35
C ALA A 47 -4.75 -10.82 2.60
N GLN A 48 -5.42 -11.55 1.72
CA GLN A 48 -5.72 -12.98 1.89
C GLN A 48 -4.63 -13.87 1.26
N PRO A 49 -4.44 -15.11 1.77
CA PRO A 49 -3.57 -16.09 1.12
C PRO A 49 -3.95 -16.31 -0.36
N GLY A 50 -2.95 -16.37 -1.23
CA GLY A 50 -3.12 -16.52 -2.69
C GLY A 50 -3.26 -15.20 -3.45
N GLU A 51 -3.49 -14.08 -2.77
CA GLU A 51 -3.54 -12.75 -3.41
C GLU A 51 -2.17 -12.24 -3.83
N ARG A 52 -2.12 -11.47 -4.92
CA ARG A 52 -0.96 -10.64 -5.25
C ARG A 52 -0.96 -9.40 -4.35
N SER A 53 0.18 -9.06 -3.78
CA SER A 53 0.31 -7.95 -2.84
C SER A 53 1.67 -7.29 -3.01
N ARG A 54 1.71 -5.96 -2.96
CA ARG A 54 2.95 -5.21 -2.87
C ARG A 54 3.48 -5.28 -1.45
N VAL A 55 4.78 -5.50 -1.31
CA VAL A 55 5.49 -5.40 -0.04
C VAL A 55 6.62 -4.42 -0.18
N ILE A 56 6.75 -3.55 0.82
CA ILE A 56 7.83 -2.58 0.89
C ILE A 56 8.56 -2.78 2.21
N ALA A 57 9.88 -2.88 2.16
CA ALA A 57 10.74 -2.72 3.32
C ALA A 57 11.53 -1.42 3.14
N ALA A 58 11.47 -0.53 4.12
CA ALA A 58 12.12 0.77 4.07
C ALA A 58 12.73 1.11 5.43
N ILE A 59 13.74 1.98 5.41
CA ILE A 59 14.17 2.72 6.59
C ILE A 59 13.50 4.08 6.47
N PHE A 60 12.68 4.42 7.45
CA PHE A 60 12.07 5.75 7.58
C PHE A 60 12.28 6.24 9.01
N ASP A 61 12.74 7.47 9.19
CA ASP A 61 13.07 8.07 10.49
C ASP A 61 14.01 7.18 11.34
N GLY A 62 15.00 6.56 10.69
CA GLY A 62 15.93 5.63 11.32
C GLY A 62 15.34 4.27 11.74
N GLN A 63 14.07 3.99 11.44
CA GLN A 63 13.39 2.75 11.79
C GLN A 63 13.18 1.83 10.59
N LEU A 64 13.49 0.53 10.75
CA LEU A 64 13.16 -0.48 9.75
C LEU A 64 11.65 -0.78 9.78
N MET A 65 10.95 -0.35 8.74
CA MET A 65 9.52 -0.55 8.58
C MET A 65 9.20 -1.52 7.44
N ARG A 66 8.07 -2.22 7.57
CA ARG A 66 7.56 -3.15 6.56
C ARG A 66 6.08 -2.91 6.32
N TYR A 67 5.75 -2.62 5.08
CA TYR A 67 4.38 -2.38 4.64
C TYR A 67 3.94 -3.48 3.68
N ARG A 68 2.65 -3.82 3.76
CA ARG A 68 2.00 -4.70 2.80
C ARG A 68 0.76 -4.01 2.26
N PHE A 69 0.52 -4.11 0.97
CA PHE A 69 -0.69 -3.62 0.33
C PHE A 69 -1.47 -4.80 -0.25
N CYS A 70 -2.75 -4.92 0.11
CA CYS A 70 -3.61 -5.99 -0.41
C CYS A 70 -3.84 -5.86 -1.92
N ALA A 71 -4.36 -6.92 -2.57
CA ALA A 71 -4.57 -6.91 -4.02
C ALA A 71 -5.45 -5.74 -4.50
N ALA A 72 -6.48 -5.38 -3.74
CA ALA A 72 -7.36 -4.28 -4.10
C ALA A 72 -6.69 -2.89 -3.97
N CYS A 73 -5.75 -2.73 -3.03
CA CYS A 73 -4.93 -1.53 -2.94
C CYS A 73 -3.91 -1.46 -4.08
N CYS A 74 -3.34 -2.60 -4.46
CA CYS A 74 -2.44 -2.68 -5.61
C CYS A 74 -3.16 -2.37 -6.93
N ALA A 75 -4.39 -2.87 -7.11
CA ALA A 75 -5.21 -2.54 -8.27
C ALA A 75 -5.59 -1.05 -8.32
N ALA A 76 -5.79 -0.41 -7.17
CA ALA A 76 -6.02 1.03 -7.09
C ALA A 76 -4.75 1.82 -7.45
N MET A 77 -3.57 1.42 -6.95
CA MET A 77 -2.30 2.04 -7.35
C MET A 77 -2.06 1.93 -8.85
N ALA A 78 -2.30 0.75 -9.43
CA ALA A 78 -2.09 0.52 -10.86
C ALA A 78 -2.93 1.42 -11.78
N LYS A 79 -4.01 2.00 -11.27
CA LYS A 79 -4.92 2.90 -12.00
C LYS A 79 -4.73 4.38 -11.66
N CYS A 80 -3.88 4.70 -10.68
CA CYS A 80 -3.76 6.04 -10.11
C CYS A 80 -3.47 7.13 -11.17
N TRP A 81 -2.80 6.76 -12.26
CA TRP A 81 -2.43 7.66 -13.34
C TRP A 81 -3.32 7.53 -14.58
N ASP A 82 -4.35 6.68 -14.53
CA ASP A 82 -5.34 6.58 -15.60
C ASP A 82 -6.15 7.88 -15.62
N GLU A 83 -6.35 8.47 -16.80
CA GLU A 83 -7.09 9.74 -16.97
C GLU A 83 -8.52 9.66 -16.42
N ASP A 84 -9.10 8.45 -16.37
CA ASP A 84 -10.46 8.20 -15.86
C ASP A 84 -10.53 8.02 -14.33
N ASP A 85 -9.42 7.72 -13.64
CA ASP A 85 -9.39 7.52 -12.18
C ASP A 85 -8.77 8.69 -11.43
N ASP A 86 -7.71 9.30 -11.98
CA ASP A 86 -6.96 10.43 -11.36
C ASP A 86 -6.65 10.22 -9.86
N GLY A 87 -6.38 8.97 -9.48
CA GLY A 87 -6.07 8.57 -8.10
C GLY A 87 -7.27 8.46 -7.15
N GLU A 88 -8.51 8.68 -7.60
CA GLU A 88 -9.71 8.64 -6.77
C GLU A 88 -9.89 7.28 -6.07
N THR A 89 -9.68 6.17 -6.80
CA THR A 89 -9.81 4.84 -6.21
C THR A 89 -8.78 4.63 -5.10
N TRP A 90 -7.52 5.04 -5.32
CA TRP A 90 -6.47 4.94 -4.30
C TRP A 90 -6.79 5.79 -3.07
N ALA A 91 -7.21 7.05 -3.28
CA ALA A 91 -7.59 7.97 -2.21
C ALA A 91 -8.75 7.43 -1.37
N ALA A 92 -9.76 6.82 -1.99
CA ALA A 92 -10.89 6.20 -1.29
C ALA A 92 -10.43 5.02 -0.42
N ARG A 93 -9.48 4.21 -0.89
CA ARG A 93 -8.91 3.10 -0.10
C ARG A 93 -8.07 3.59 1.08
N ALA A 94 -7.30 4.66 0.90
CA ALA A 94 -6.53 5.27 1.98
C ALA A 94 -7.45 5.91 3.04
N ARG A 95 -8.56 6.55 2.62
CA ARG A 95 -9.57 7.09 3.54
C ARG A 95 -10.15 6.00 4.44
N MET A 96 -10.51 4.85 3.89
CA MET A 96 -10.99 3.70 4.67
C MET A 96 -9.99 3.27 5.76
N GLY A 97 -8.68 3.28 5.45
CA GLY A 97 -7.66 2.93 6.44
C GLY A 97 -7.53 3.96 7.56
N ARG A 98 -7.57 5.26 7.22
CA ARG A 98 -7.56 6.36 8.19
C ARG A 98 -8.77 6.29 9.13
N GLU A 99 -9.97 6.12 8.58
CA GLU A 99 -11.21 5.94 9.37
C GLU A 99 -11.11 4.72 10.31
N ALA A 100 -10.52 3.62 9.84
CA ALA A 100 -10.29 2.43 10.66
C ALA A 100 -9.22 2.62 11.74
N ALA A 101 -8.26 3.52 11.55
CA ALA A 101 -7.26 3.88 12.56
C ALA A 101 -7.87 4.80 13.62
N ASP A 102 -8.62 5.83 13.21
CA ASP A 102 -9.31 6.77 14.10
C ASP A 102 -10.32 6.04 15.00
N ALA A 103 -11.06 5.08 14.46
CA ALA A 103 -11.99 4.25 15.23
C ALA A 103 -11.33 3.41 16.34
N LYS A 104 -10.02 3.16 16.26
CA LYS A 104 -9.25 2.42 17.28
C LYS A 104 -8.57 3.31 18.31
N GLY A 105 -8.50 4.62 18.08
CA GLY A 105 -7.92 5.60 19.01
C GLY A 105 -8.87 6.09 20.11
N GLY A 106 -10.10 5.58 20.15
CA GLY A 106 -11.14 5.96 21.12
C GLY A 106 -11.48 4.89 22.16
N ALA A 107 -10.49 4.18 22.69
CA ALA A 107 -10.65 3.21 23.78
C ALA A 107 -9.68 3.50 24.94
#